data_AF-A0A484WWC7-F1
#
_entry.id   AF-A0A484WWC7-F1
#
_cell.length_a   1.000
_cell.length_b   1.000
_cell.length_c   1.000
_cell.angle_alpha   90.00
_cell.angle_beta   90.00
_cell.angle_gamma   90.00
#
_symmetry.space_group_name_H-M   'P 1'
#
loop_
_entity.id
_entity.type
_entity.pdbx_description
1 polymer ?
#
loop_
_entity_poly.entity_id
_entity_poly.type
_entity_poly.pdbx_seq_one_letter_code
_entity_poly.pdbx_strand_id
1 'polypeptide(L)'
;MRKAILLAMLLLSTGHSWANIVINGTRIIYPENNKEVIVQLINTGDAPSLVQSWIDDGDINSTPETAKVPFLLSPPVIKVNEHNGQQLRIKKLPATLPADRESVFS
;
A
#
# COMPACT_ATOMS: atom_id res chain seq x y z
N MET A 1 8.17 -45.97 -1.77
CA MET A 1 7.63 -45.47 -3.06
C MET A 1 6.49 -44.47 -2.88
N ARG A 2 5.35 -44.82 -2.26
CA ARG A 2 4.20 -43.90 -2.09
C ARG A 2 4.53 -42.57 -1.38
N LYS A 3 5.37 -42.59 -0.34
CA LYS A 3 5.83 -41.37 0.36
C LYS A 3 6.71 -40.46 -0.52
N ALA A 4 7.55 -41.04 -1.37
CA ALA A 4 8.39 -40.27 -2.30
C ALA A 4 7.56 -39.62 -3.40
N ILE A 5 6.53 -40.32 -3.89
CA ILE A 5 5.57 -39.79 -4.86
C ILE A 5 4.75 -38.63 -4.25
N LEU A 6 4.28 -38.78 -3.01
CA LEU A 6 3.58 -37.69 -2.31
C LEU A 6 4.47 -36.47 -2.07
N LEU A 7 5.74 -36.69 -1.71
CA LEU A 7 6.70 -35.59 -1.53
C LEU A 7 7.01 -34.87 -2.86
N ALA A 8 7.17 -35.61 -3.95
CA ALA A 8 7.36 -35.05 -5.28
C ALA A 8 6.15 -34.22 -5.75
N MET A 9 4.92 -34.69 -5.50
CA MET A 9 3.71 -33.91 -5.80
C MET A 9 3.60 -32.63 -4.96
N LEU A 10 4.01 -32.66 -3.69
CA LEU A 10 3.98 -31.48 -2.83
C LEU A 10 4.99 -30.41 -3.31
N LEU A 11 6.18 -30.82 -3.74
CA LEU A 11 7.20 -29.92 -4.27
C LEU A 11 6.81 -29.27 -5.61
N LEU A 12 5.95 -29.92 -6.41
CA LEU A 12 5.43 -29.36 -7.66
C LEU A 12 4.24 -28.40 -7.44
N SER A 13 3.76 -28.24 -6.20
CA SER A 13 2.56 -27.45 -5.90
C SER A 13 2.86 -25.98 -5.53
N THR A 14 4.10 -25.52 -5.68
CA THR A 14 4.46 -24.12 -5.38
C THR A 14 3.97 -23.18 -6.48
N GLY A 15 3.05 -22.27 -6.14
CA GLY A 15 2.64 -21.18 -7.03
C GLY A 15 3.61 -20.01 -7.00
N HIS A 16 3.90 -19.42 -8.16
CA HIS A 16 4.58 -18.12 -8.23
C HIS A 16 3.55 -16.99 -8.08
N SER A 17 3.90 -15.97 -7.29
CA SER A 17 3.17 -14.71 -7.23
C SER A 17 4.06 -13.61 -7.80
N TRP A 18 3.49 -12.75 -8.63
CA TRP A 18 4.16 -11.58 -9.20
C TRP A 18 3.47 -10.31 -8.71
N ALA A 19 4.26 -9.31 -8.35
CA ALA A 19 3.80 -7.99 -7.95
C ALA A 19 4.57 -6.95 -8.76
N ASN A 20 3.86 -5.92 -9.22
CA ASN A 20 4.41 -4.95 -10.18
C ASN A 20 4.42 -3.51 -9.65
N ILE A 21 3.72 -3.21 -8.55
CA ILE A 21 3.70 -1.87 -7.96
C ILE A 21 4.73 -1.78 -6.84
N VAL A 22 5.68 -0.87 -7.00
CA VAL A 22 6.68 -0.53 -6.00
C VAL A 22 6.34 0.82 -5.39
N ILE A 23 6.24 0.87 -4.07
CA ILE A 23 6.13 2.12 -3.31
C ILE A 23 7.55 2.56 -2.94
N ASN A 24 7.90 3.82 -3.23
CA ASN A 24 9.22 4.34 -2.89
C ASN A 24 9.33 4.58 -1.38
N GLY A 25 9.88 3.60 -0.67
CA GLY A 25 10.02 3.59 0.78
C GLY A 25 9.15 2.54 1.45
N THR A 26 9.48 2.20 2.70
CA THR A 26 8.75 1.22 3.51
C THR A 26 7.87 1.86 4.58
N ARG A 27 7.94 3.18 4.71
CA ARG A 27 7.15 4.02 5.62
C ARG A 27 7.16 5.46 5.16
N ILE A 28 6.13 6.20 5.56
CA ILE A 28 6.03 7.64 5.33
C ILE A 28 6.00 8.33 6.69
N ILE A 29 6.95 9.26 6.91
CA ILE A 29 6.91 10.15 8.07
C ILE A 29 6.16 11.41 7.64
N TYR A 30 5.10 11.76 8.37
CA TYR A 30 4.33 12.98 8.14
C TYR A 30 4.70 14.02 9.20
N PRO A 31 5.53 15.03 8.88
CA PRO A 31 5.83 16.10 9.83
C PRO A 31 4.56 16.92 10.11
N GLU A 32 4.29 17.23 11.38
CA GLU A 32 3.07 17.93 11.78
C GLU A 32 2.85 19.28 11.05
N ASN A 33 3.94 20.00 10.79
CA ASN A 33 3.91 21.31 10.15
C ASN A 33 3.75 21.24 8.62
N ASN A 34 3.77 20.05 8.02
CA ASN A 34 3.57 19.91 6.58
C ASN A 34 2.08 19.91 6.25
N LYS A 35 1.73 20.55 5.13
CA LYS A 35 0.36 20.51 4.59
C LYS A 35 0.04 19.14 3.97
N GLU A 36 1.05 18.49 3.43
CA GLU A 36 0.95 17.24 2.69
C GLU A 36 2.32 16.58 2.55
N VAL A 37 2.31 15.29 2.22
CA VAL A 37 3.48 14.53 1.80
C VAL A 37 3.16 13.77 0.52
N ILE A 38 4.17 13.54 -0.30
CA ILE A 38 4.05 12.83 -1.57
C ILE A 38 4.62 11.42 -1.42
N VAL A 39 3.87 10.44 -1.91
CA VAL A 39 4.29 9.04 -2.02
C VAL A 39 4.42 8.71 -3.49
N GLN A 40 5.59 8.21 -3.89
CA GLN A 40 5.84 7.81 -5.27
C GLN A 40 5.57 6.31 -5.44
N LEU A 41 4.73 5.98 -6.41
CA LEU A 41 4.50 4.64 -6.90
C LEU A 41 5.21 4.46 -8.25
N ILE A 42 5.65 3.24 -8.54
CA ILE A 42 6.19 2.84 -9.84
C ILE A 42 5.60 1.49 -10.22
N ASN A 43 5.05 1.38 -11.42
CA ASN A 43 4.71 0.09 -12.01
C ASN A 43 5.93 -0.44 -12.77
N THR A 44 6.56 -1.50 -12.27
CA THR A 44 7.71 -2.15 -12.90
C THR A 44 7.33 -3.31 -13.81
N GLY A 45 6.04 -3.65 -13.90
CA GLY A 45 5.56 -4.73 -14.76
C GLY A 45 5.31 -4.29 -16.20
N ASP A 46 5.13 -5.29 -17.06
CA ASP A 46 4.95 -5.13 -18.52
C ASP A 46 3.49 -4.85 -18.93
N ALA A 47 2.61 -4.59 -17.96
CA ALA A 47 1.20 -4.32 -18.19
C ALA A 47 0.69 -3.20 -17.27
N PRO A 48 -0.33 -2.42 -17.70
CA PRO A 48 -0.91 -1.39 -16.85
C PRO A 48 -1.60 -2.00 -15.63
N SER A 49 -1.50 -1.32 -14.49
CA SER A 49 -2.14 -1.70 -13.23
C SER A 49 -3.15 -0.66 -12.79
N LEU A 50 -4.27 -1.10 -12.21
CA LEU A 50 -5.18 -0.22 -11.47
C LEU A 50 -4.81 -0.29 -9.99
N VAL A 51 -4.47 0.85 -9.40
CA VAL A 51 -4.08 0.95 -8.00
C VAL A 51 -5.18 1.64 -7.22
N GLN A 52 -5.69 0.97 -6.19
CA GLN A 52 -6.57 1.56 -5.19
C GLN A 52 -5.80 1.70 -3.88
N SER A 53 -5.95 2.83 -3.19
CA SER A 53 -5.17 3.13 -1.99
C SER A 53 -6.01 3.86 -0.96
N TRP A 54 -5.85 3.46 0.30
CA TRP A 54 -6.42 4.10 1.48
C TRP A 54 -5.44 3.99 2.65
N ILE A 55 -5.75 4.66 3.75
CA ILE A 55 -5.00 4.60 5.02
C ILE A 55 -6.01 4.15 6.09
N ASP A 56 -5.63 3.23 6.95
CA ASP A 56 -6.40 2.70 8.07
C ASP A 56 -5.66 2.89 9.43
N ASP A 57 -6.32 2.52 10.52
CA ASP A 57 -5.83 2.63 11.89
C ASP A 57 -5.34 1.29 12.47
N GLY A 58 -4.96 0.36 11.61
CA GLY A 58 -4.47 -0.99 11.96
C GLY A 58 -5.51 -2.10 11.80
N ASP A 59 -6.73 -1.79 11.35
CA ASP A 59 -7.73 -2.80 10.99
C ASP A 59 -7.53 -3.32 9.57
N ILE A 60 -7.03 -4.55 9.45
CA ILE A 60 -6.78 -5.24 8.17
C ILE A 60 -8.06 -5.44 7.34
N ASN A 61 -9.25 -5.37 7.95
CA ASN A 61 -10.52 -5.51 7.24
C ASN A 61 -11.08 -4.14 6.81
N SER A 62 -10.40 -3.05 7.14
CA SER A 62 -10.79 -1.71 6.74
C SER A 62 -10.78 -1.58 5.21
N THR A 63 -11.84 -0.98 4.69
CA THR A 63 -11.94 -0.60 3.28
C THR A 63 -11.84 0.92 3.14
N PRO A 64 -11.67 1.44 1.91
CA PRO A 64 -11.71 2.89 1.66
C PRO A 64 -12.95 3.59 2.24
N GLU A 65 -14.08 2.88 2.33
CA GLU A 65 -15.36 3.40 2.84
C GLU A 65 -15.46 3.36 4.37
N THR A 66 -14.75 2.43 5.04
CA THR A 66 -14.84 2.24 6.49
C THR A 66 -13.69 2.87 7.26
N ALA A 67 -12.59 3.22 6.57
CA ALA A 67 -11.40 3.80 7.18
C ALA A 67 -11.72 5.11 7.93
N LYS A 68 -11.35 5.17 9.21
CA LYS A 68 -11.55 6.33 10.09
C LYS A 68 -10.22 6.92 10.53
N VAL A 69 -9.54 7.56 9.59
CA VAL A 69 -8.23 8.18 9.83
C VAL A 69 -8.27 9.67 9.51
N PRO A 70 -7.42 10.50 10.15
CA PRO A 70 -7.37 11.93 9.91
C PRO A 70 -6.54 12.28 8.65
N PHE A 71 -6.61 11.47 7.61
CA PHE A 71 -5.84 11.66 6.38
C PHE A 71 -6.72 11.49 5.14
N LEU A 72 -6.45 12.31 4.14
CA LEU A 72 -6.95 12.17 2.78
C LEU A 72 -5.79 11.72 1.88
N LEU A 73 -5.97 10.60 1.18
CA LEU A 73 -5.06 10.12 0.15
C LEU A 73 -5.67 10.40 -1.22
N SER A 74 -4.92 11.04 -2.13
CA SER A 74 -5.39 11.30 -3.49
C SER A 74 -4.33 11.06 -4.58
N PRO A 75 -4.74 10.60 -5.77
CA PRO A 75 -6.04 10.02 -6.08
C PRO A 75 -6.24 8.65 -5.38
N PRO A 76 -7.47 8.30 -4.95
CA PRO A 76 -7.73 7.02 -4.27
C PRO A 76 -7.73 5.82 -5.23
N VAL A 77 -7.96 6.08 -6.53
CA VAL A 77 -7.89 5.07 -7.60
C VAL A 77 -7.16 5.69 -8.80
N ILE A 78 -6.15 5.01 -9.31
CA ILE A 78 -5.39 5.46 -10.48
C ILE A 78 -4.91 4.30 -11.35
N LYS A 79 -4.96 4.49 -12.67
CA LYS A 79 -4.28 3.63 -13.62
C LYS A 79 -2.81 4.04 -13.74
N VAL A 80 -1.90 3.10 -13.51
CA VAL A 80 -0.46 3.27 -13.70
C VAL A 80 -0.03 2.41 -14.88
N ASN A 81 0.38 3.03 -15.98
CA ASN A 81 0.86 2.30 -17.16
C ASN A 81 2.15 1.52 -16.84
N GLU A 82 2.46 0.54 -17.67
CA GLU A 82 3.70 -0.22 -17.65
C GLU A 82 4.93 0.70 -17.60
N HIS A 83 5.90 0.33 -16.77
CA HIS A 83 7.15 1.07 -16.55
C HIS A 83 7.00 2.56 -16.20
N ASN A 84 5.84 2.97 -15.68
CA ASN A 84 5.53 4.36 -15.37
C ASN A 84 5.41 4.60 -13.86
N GLY A 85 5.64 5.85 -13.44
CA GLY A 85 5.52 6.30 -12.06
C GLY A 85 4.30 7.19 -11.85
N GLN A 86 3.68 7.10 -10.67
CA GLN A 86 2.57 7.95 -10.26
C GLN A 86 2.76 8.48 -8.84
N GLN A 87 2.33 9.71 -8.61
CA GLN A 87 2.33 10.31 -7.28
C GLN A 87 0.96 10.16 -6.60
N LEU A 88 0.99 9.74 -5.35
CA LEU A 88 -0.09 9.88 -4.39
C LEU A 88 0.25 11.01 -3.41
N ARG A 89 -0.77 11.70 -2.94
CA ARG A 89 -0.66 12.82 -2.01
C ARG A 89 -1.43 12.47 -0.75
N ILE A 90 -0.75 12.55 0.40
CA ILE A 90 -1.36 12.37 1.71
C ILE A 90 -1.48 13.75 2.35
N LYS A 91 -2.70 14.12 2.75
CA LYS A 91 -3.00 15.39 3.42
C LYS A 91 -3.69 15.10 4.75
N LYS A 92 -3.17 15.67 5.84
CA LYS A 92 -3.82 15.60 7.16
C LYS A 92 -5.10 16.44 7.15
N LEU A 93 -6.18 15.86 7.67
CA LEU A 93 -7.43 16.53 7.96
C LEU A 93 -7.40 17.11 9.38
N PRO A 94 -8.21 18.12 9.71
CA PRO A 94 -8.30 18.63 11.08
C PRO A 94 -8.65 17.51 12.07
N ALA A 95 -7.73 17.21 12.98
CA ALA A 95 -7.89 16.21 14.03
C ALA A 95 -6.89 16.46 15.16
N THR A 96 -7.28 16.08 16.37
CA THR A 96 -6.41 16.13 17.55
C THR A 96 -5.62 14.83 17.64
N LEU A 97 -4.30 14.92 17.52
CA LEU A 97 -3.38 13.82 17.81
C LEU A 97 -2.54 14.19 19.05
N PRO A 98 -2.03 13.20 19.79
CA PRO A 98 -1.09 13.46 20.89
C PRO A 98 0.12 14.28 20.42
N ALA A 99 0.50 15.31 21.18
CA ALA A 99 1.65 16.17 20.88
C ALA A 99 2.96 15.68 21.53
N ASP A 100 2.87 14.67 22.40
CA ASP A 100 3.98 14.14 23.20
C ASP A 100 4.57 12.83 22.65
N ARG A 101 3.96 12.28 21.58
CA ARG A 101 4.34 11.00 20.96
C ARG A 101 3.89 10.94 19.51
N GLU A 102 4.50 10.03 18.76
CA GLU A 102 4.05 9.72 17.40
C GLU A 102 2.72 8.94 17.40
N SER A 103 1.93 9.12 16.34
CA SER A 103 0.75 8.31 16.03
C SER A 103 1.02 7.50 14.77
N VAL A 104 0.64 6.22 14.76
CA VAL A 104 0.90 5.28 13.65
C VAL A 104 -0.42 4.88 13.00
N PHE A 105 -0.42 4.87 11.67
CA PHE A 105 -1.53 4.49 10.79
C PHE A 105 -0.95 3.58 9.68
N SER A 106 -1.78 2.73 9.08
CA SER A 106 -1.35 1.77 8.04
C SER A 106 -1.95 2.07 6.68
#